data_AF-A0A9D9C1H1-F1
#
_entry.id   AF-A0A9D9C1H1-F1
#
_cell.length_a   1.000
_cell.length_b   1.000
_cell.length_c   1.000
_cell.angle_alpha   90.00
_cell.angle_beta   90.00
_cell.angle_gamma   90.00
#
_symmetry.space_group_name_H-M   'P 1'
#
loop_
_entity.id
_entity.type
_entity.pdbx_description
1 polymer ?
#
loop_
_entity_poly.entity_id
_entity_poly.type
_entity_poly.pdbx_seq_one_letter_code
_entity_poly.pdbx_strand_id
1 'polypeptide(L)'
;GINYEQYSDDLFVMDSVESTSALLYKAVHAGTTIFNCYSVEDVVFKNNVVSGVVVNWTPVLLQGMHVDPLNIMAKCVIDGTGHDSEMCRTVARKNGIRLATDTGAVIGERSLDVVAGEEEVVNGTKEIYPGLYVCGMAASAVSGTPRMGPIFGGMLLSGKKVADLIIKALKG
;
A
#
# COMPACT_ATOMS: atom_id res chain seq x y z
N GLY A 1 14.84 6.37 17.77
CA GLY A 1 13.44 6.81 17.71
C GLY A 1 13.32 7.70 16.50
N ILE A 2 12.35 8.60 16.49
CA ILE A 2 12.23 9.72 15.56
C ILE A 2 12.10 10.96 16.46
N ASN A 3 12.88 12.00 16.21
CA ASN A 3 12.71 13.28 16.90
C ASN A 3 11.44 13.97 16.40
N TYR A 4 10.69 14.57 17.32
CA TYR A 4 9.47 15.29 17.00
C TYR A 4 9.30 16.48 17.94
N GLU A 5 8.58 17.49 17.46
CA GLU A 5 8.25 18.71 18.18
C GLU A 5 6.72 18.85 18.25
N GLN A 6 6.21 19.31 19.39
CA GLN A 6 4.79 19.61 19.51
C GLN A 6 4.48 20.95 18.82
N TYR A 7 3.51 20.95 17.91
CA TYR A 7 3.05 22.17 17.23
C TYR A 7 1.79 22.74 17.90
N SER A 8 0.86 21.86 18.30
CA SER A 8 -0.34 22.22 19.08
C SER A 8 -0.82 21.02 19.91
N ASP A 9 -1.96 21.15 20.60
CA ASP A 9 -2.61 20.02 21.26
C ASP A 9 -2.85 18.88 20.25
N ASP A 10 -2.38 17.68 20.60
CA ASP A 10 -2.46 16.44 19.80
C ASP A 10 -1.88 16.51 18.37
N LEU A 11 -1.05 17.51 18.06
CA LEU A 11 -0.39 17.66 16.75
C LEU A 11 1.12 17.85 16.89
N PHE A 12 1.87 17.03 16.17
CA PHE A 12 3.33 16.99 16.21
C PHE A 12 3.91 17.11 14.80
N VAL A 13 5.09 17.71 14.73
CA VAL A 13 5.88 17.84 13.51
C VAL A 13 7.18 17.06 13.68
N MET A 14 7.62 16.43 12.60
CA MET A 14 8.85 15.65 12.55
C MET A 14 9.55 15.90 11.22
N ASP A 15 10.87 15.84 11.21
CA ASP A 15 11.64 15.94 9.98
C ASP A 15 11.34 14.73 9.08
N SER A 16 10.97 14.98 7.82
CA SER A 16 10.54 13.92 6.91
C SER A 16 11.68 12.96 6.53
N VAL A 17 12.92 13.46 6.46
CA VAL A 17 14.10 12.66 6.11
C VAL A 17 14.49 11.78 7.28
N GLU A 18 14.55 12.31 8.50
CA GLU A 18 14.83 11.53 9.72
C GLU A 18 13.75 10.45 9.89
N SER A 19 12.48 10.83 9.78
CA SER A 19 11.34 9.93 10.00
C SER A 19 11.38 8.74 9.05
N THR A 20 11.51 9.00 7.74
CA THR A 20 11.53 7.94 6.73
C THR A 20 12.80 7.08 6.83
N SER A 21 13.95 7.69 7.10
CA SER A 21 15.22 6.96 7.28
C SER A 21 15.17 6.05 8.50
N ALA A 22 14.62 6.52 9.62
CA ALA A 22 14.48 5.73 10.84
C ALA A 22 13.51 4.56 10.65
N LEU A 23 12.39 4.76 9.95
CA LEU A 23 11.45 3.69 9.61
C LEU A 23 12.12 2.60 8.75
N LEU A 24 12.84 2.99 7.71
CA LEU A 24 13.59 2.06 6.85
C LEU A 24 14.64 1.28 7.65
N TYR A 25 15.45 1.99 8.43
CA TYR A 25 16.48 1.38 9.29
C TYR A 25 15.87 0.34 10.22
N LYS A 26 14.76 0.68 10.90
CA LYS A 26 14.09 -0.22 11.84
C LYS A 26 13.42 -1.40 11.15
N ALA A 27 12.80 -1.22 9.98
CA ALA A 27 12.20 -2.30 9.20
C ALA A 27 13.26 -3.33 8.77
N VAL A 28 14.38 -2.86 8.22
CA VAL A 28 15.49 -3.76 7.82
C VAL A 28 16.07 -4.50 9.03
N HIS A 29 16.26 -3.82 10.16
CA HIS A 29 16.74 -4.46 11.40
C HIS A 29 15.75 -5.46 12.00
N ALA A 30 14.45 -5.30 11.73
CA ALA A 30 13.43 -6.27 12.09
C ALA A 30 13.37 -7.48 11.12
N GLY A 31 14.16 -7.47 10.04
CA GLY A 31 14.29 -8.57 9.09
C GLY A 31 13.61 -8.33 7.74
N THR A 32 13.12 -7.12 7.45
CA THR A 32 12.54 -6.80 6.13
C THR A 32 13.63 -6.64 5.08
N THR A 33 13.54 -7.39 3.98
CA THR A 33 14.35 -7.16 2.78
C THR A 33 13.71 -6.08 1.91
N ILE A 34 14.51 -5.10 1.46
CA ILE A 34 14.05 -4.02 0.58
C ILE A 34 14.69 -4.18 -0.80
N PHE A 35 13.85 -4.29 -1.83
CA PHE A 35 14.25 -4.26 -3.23
C PHE A 35 13.91 -2.90 -3.81
N ASN A 36 14.91 -2.03 -3.95
CA ASN A 36 14.76 -0.74 -4.62
C ASN A 36 15.07 -0.85 -6.13
N CYS A 37 14.60 0.10 -6.92
CA CYS A 37 14.74 0.09 -8.39
C CYS A 37 14.06 -1.12 -9.07
N TYR A 38 13.03 -1.65 -8.41
CA TYR A 38 12.10 -2.63 -8.96
C TYR A 38 10.72 -1.99 -9.08
N SER A 39 9.98 -2.41 -10.10
CA SER A 39 8.59 -2.05 -10.31
C SER A 39 7.77 -3.34 -10.43
N VAL A 40 6.57 -3.32 -9.86
CA VAL A 40 5.62 -4.42 -10.03
C VAL A 40 4.79 -4.15 -11.28
N GLU A 41 4.87 -5.02 -12.28
CA GLU A 41 4.12 -4.87 -13.53
C GLU A 41 2.86 -5.75 -13.58
N ASP A 42 2.79 -6.80 -12.76
CA ASP A 42 1.64 -7.68 -12.64
C ASP A 42 1.62 -8.44 -11.30
N VAL A 43 0.60 -9.28 -11.09
CA VAL A 43 0.48 -10.18 -9.95
C VAL A 43 0.52 -11.65 -10.37
N VAL A 44 1.01 -12.51 -9.48
CA VAL A 44 0.83 -13.95 -9.65
C VAL A 44 -0.58 -14.30 -9.18
N PHE A 45 -1.44 -14.72 -10.10
CA PHE A 45 -2.85 -15.01 -9.83
C PHE A 45 -3.13 -16.51 -10.03
N LYS A 46 -3.52 -17.21 -8.96
CA LYS A 46 -3.78 -18.67 -9.00
C LYS A 46 -5.00 -19.01 -8.16
N ASN A 47 -5.89 -19.85 -8.69
CA ASN A 47 -7.10 -20.29 -7.99
C ASN A 47 -7.97 -19.13 -7.44
N ASN A 48 -8.07 -18.03 -8.20
CA ASN A 48 -8.76 -16.81 -7.77
C ASN A 48 -8.18 -16.16 -6.49
N VAL A 49 -6.88 -16.30 -6.27
CA VAL A 49 -6.14 -15.71 -5.15
C VAL A 49 -4.87 -15.03 -5.68
N VAL A 50 -4.58 -13.84 -5.18
CA VAL A 50 -3.29 -13.18 -5.41
C VAL A 50 -2.23 -13.88 -4.56
N SER A 51 -1.24 -14.47 -5.22
CA SER A 51 -0.25 -15.38 -4.62
C SER A 51 1.20 -14.90 -4.77
N GLY A 52 1.39 -13.64 -5.17
CA GLY A 52 2.71 -13.06 -5.44
C GLY A 52 2.64 -11.88 -6.40
N VAL A 53 3.82 -11.38 -6.75
CA VAL A 53 4.01 -10.23 -7.63
C VAL A 53 4.95 -10.59 -8.79
N VAL A 54 4.72 -9.98 -9.94
CA VAL A 54 5.56 -10.05 -11.13
C VAL A 54 6.31 -8.73 -11.22
N VAL A 55 7.64 -8.79 -11.13
CA VAL A 55 8.50 -7.62 -10.98
C VAL A 55 9.51 -7.54 -12.12
N ASN A 56 9.89 -6.31 -12.44
CA ASN A 56 10.95 -6.01 -13.37
C ASN A 56 11.83 -4.89 -12.80
N TRP A 57 13.03 -4.73 -13.35
CA TRP A 57 13.87 -3.58 -13.01
C TRP A 57 13.20 -2.31 -13.56
N THR A 58 13.05 -1.28 -12.73
CA THR A 58 12.41 -0.03 -13.15
C THR A 58 13.05 0.57 -14.42
N PRO A 59 14.38 0.56 -14.61
CA PRO A 59 14.99 1.04 -15.86
C PRO A 59 14.59 0.27 -17.12
N VAL A 60 14.34 -1.04 -17.03
CA VAL A 60 13.88 -1.86 -18.16
C VAL A 60 12.52 -1.35 -18.66
N LEU A 61 11.60 -1.08 -17.73
CA LEU A 61 10.28 -0.54 -18.05
C LEU A 61 10.38 0.88 -18.61
N LEU A 62 11.17 1.75 -17.98
CA LEU A 62 11.34 3.14 -18.42
C LEU A 62 11.97 3.26 -19.81
N GLN A 63 12.83 2.31 -20.19
CA GLN A 63 13.46 2.26 -21.51
C GLN A 63 12.66 1.47 -22.54
N GLY A 64 11.51 0.88 -22.16
CA GLY A 64 10.68 0.07 -23.07
C GLY A 64 11.40 -1.17 -23.60
N MET A 65 12.35 -1.71 -22.84
CA MET A 65 13.11 -2.88 -23.27
C MET A 65 12.26 -4.15 -23.13
N HIS A 66 12.37 -5.05 -24.11
CA HIS A 66 11.68 -6.35 -24.11
C HIS A 66 12.47 -7.39 -23.31
N VAL A 67 12.47 -7.26 -21.98
CA VAL A 67 13.07 -8.22 -21.05
C VAL A 67 11.99 -8.82 -20.18
N ASP A 68 11.92 -10.15 -20.15
CA ASP A 68 10.93 -10.88 -19.35
C ASP A 68 11.07 -10.59 -17.84
N PRO A 69 9.95 -10.50 -17.11
CA PRO A 69 9.97 -10.20 -15.68
C PRO A 69 10.30 -11.44 -14.82
N LEU A 70 10.45 -11.21 -13.52
CA LEU A 70 10.64 -12.24 -12.49
C LEU A 70 9.44 -12.33 -11.56
N ASN A 71 9.22 -13.50 -10.96
CA ASN A 71 8.12 -13.74 -10.03
C ASN A 71 8.61 -13.83 -8.59
N ILE A 72 7.95 -13.13 -7.66
CA ILE A 72 8.15 -13.27 -6.22
C ILE A 72 6.85 -13.79 -5.61
N MET A 73 6.87 -15.02 -5.12
CA MET A 73 5.71 -15.66 -4.49
C MET A 73 5.50 -15.14 -3.07
N ALA A 74 4.24 -14.92 -2.68
CA ALA A 74 3.88 -14.44 -1.35
C ALA A 74 2.57 -15.06 -0.87
N LYS A 75 2.43 -15.23 0.46
CA LYS A 75 1.16 -15.65 1.07
C LYS A 75 0.12 -14.52 1.08
N CYS A 76 0.60 -13.29 1.23
CA CYS A 76 -0.20 -12.07 1.21
C CYS A 76 0.58 -11.00 0.46
N VAL A 77 -0.12 -10.22 -0.37
CA VAL A 77 0.41 -9.04 -1.07
C VAL A 77 -0.28 -7.80 -0.52
N ILE A 78 0.46 -6.71 -0.33
CA ILE A 78 -0.08 -5.43 0.12
C ILE A 78 0.13 -4.40 -1.00
N ASP A 79 -0.96 -3.80 -1.48
CA ASP A 79 -0.88 -2.59 -2.30
C ASP A 79 -0.69 -1.38 -1.38
N GLY A 80 0.55 -0.91 -1.33
CA GLY A 80 0.97 0.34 -0.69
C GLY A 80 1.47 1.37 -1.70
N THR A 81 1.06 1.28 -2.98
CA THR A 81 1.56 2.14 -4.08
C THR A 81 1.02 3.57 -4.04
N GLY A 82 0.21 3.89 -3.03
CA GLY A 82 -0.37 5.22 -2.85
C GLY A 82 -1.57 5.46 -3.77
N HIS A 83 -1.72 6.70 -4.23
CA HIS A 83 -2.89 7.17 -4.99
C HIS A 83 -3.17 6.37 -6.27
N ASP A 84 -2.13 5.81 -6.87
CA ASP A 84 -2.25 5.04 -8.12
C ASP A 84 -2.88 3.66 -7.92
N SER A 85 -2.72 3.05 -6.74
CA SER A 85 -3.29 1.73 -6.43
C SER A 85 -3.03 0.72 -7.56
N GLU A 86 -1.79 0.69 -8.04
CA GLU A 86 -1.42 0.06 -9.30
C GLU A 86 -1.76 -1.43 -9.32
N MET A 87 -1.58 -2.11 -8.18
CA MET A 87 -1.88 -3.53 -8.05
C MET A 87 -3.37 -3.77 -8.10
N CYS A 88 -4.16 -3.04 -7.30
CA CYS A 88 -5.60 -3.17 -7.32
C CYS A 88 -6.20 -2.88 -8.71
N ARG A 89 -5.72 -1.84 -9.40
CA ARG A 89 -6.13 -1.54 -10.79
C ARG A 89 -5.77 -2.68 -11.74
N THR A 90 -4.57 -3.23 -11.61
CA THR A 90 -4.07 -4.33 -12.45
C THR A 90 -4.89 -5.60 -12.25
N VAL A 91 -5.11 -6.03 -11.01
CA VAL A 91 -5.89 -7.23 -10.70
C VAL A 91 -7.33 -7.09 -11.16
N ALA A 92 -7.99 -5.95 -10.88
CA ALA A 92 -9.36 -5.68 -11.31
C ALA A 92 -9.50 -5.71 -12.84
N ARG A 93 -8.58 -5.05 -13.56
CA ARG A 93 -8.62 -4.95 -15.02
C ARG A 93 -8.32 -6.28 -15.72
N LYS A 94 -7.28 -7.00 -15.31
CA LYS A 94 -6.78 -8.17 -16.06
C LYS A 94 -7.55 -9.45 -15.78
N ASN A 95 -8.08 -9.61 -14.57
CA ASN A 95 -8.70 -10.87 -14.13
C ASN A 95 -10.23 -10.81 -14.11
N GLY A 96 -10.85 -9.67 -14.45
CA GLY A 96 -12.31 -9.51 -14.44
C GLY A 96 -12.95 -9.74 -13.07
N ILE A 97 -12.18 -9.55 -12.00
CA ILE A 97 -12.62 -9.77 -10.62
C ILE A 97 -13.33 -8.54 -10.07
N ARG A 98 -14.09 -8.72 -8.99
CA ARG A 98 -14.64 -7.60 -8.21
C ARG A 98 -13.83 -7.42 -6.94
N LEU A 99 -13.26 -6.23 -6.76
CA LEU A 99 -12.67 -5.80 -5.51
C LEU A 99 -13.77 -5.62 -4.45
N ALA A 100 -13.40 -5.68 -3.16
CA ALA A 100 -14.31 -5.40 -2.04
C ALA A 100 -14.58 -3.88 -1.90
N THR A 101 -15.13 -3.30 -2.96
CA THR A 101 -15.59 -1.92 -3.08
C THR A 101 -17.02 -1.92 -3.63
N ASP A 102 -17.75 -0.82 -3.46
CA ASP A 102 -19.13 -0.72 -3.91
C ASP A 102 -19.29 -0.92 -5.42
N THR A 103 -18.27 -0.52 -6.20
CA THR A 103 -18.25 -0.68 -7.66
C THR A 103 -17.66 -2.01 -8.11
N GLY A 104 -16.91 -2.70 -7.25
CA GLY A 104 -16.07 -3.84 -7.64
C GLY A 104 -14.77 -3.46 -8.34
N ALA A 105 -14.45 -2.16 -8.44
CA ALA A 105 -13.24 -1.63 -9.05
C ALA A 105 -12.59 -0.58 -8.14
N VAL A 106 -11.43 -0.06 -8.56
CA VAL A 106 -10.81 1.11 -7.92
C VAL A 106 -11.67 2.34 -8.22
N ILE A 107 -12.20 3.00 -7.19
CA ILE A 107 -13.14 4.12 -7.33
C ILE A 107 -12.42 5.42 -7.71
N GLY A 108 -11.21 5.63 -7.19
CA GLY A 108 -10.45 6.87 -7.28
C GLY A 108 -10.72 7.78 -6.08
N GLU A 109 -9.66 8.41 -5.56
CA GLU A 109 -9.80 9.29 -4.39
C GLU A 109 -10.64 10.54 -4.66
N ARG A 110 -11.18 11.11 -3.58
CA ARG A 110 -11.87 12.41 -3.61
C ARG A 110 -10.91 13.54 -3.23
N SER A 111 -11.38 14.77 -3.43
CA SER A 111 -10.68 16.00 -3.03
C SER A 111 -10.32 16.04 -1.54
N LEU A 112 -9.47 17.00 -1.18
CA LEU A 112 -8.90 17.13 0.16
C LEU A 112 -9.96 17.38 1.25
N ASP A 113 -10.01 16.48 2.23
CA ASP A 113 -10.61 16.67 3.54
C ASP A 113 -9.68 15.99 4.55
N VAL A 114 -8.99 16.79 5.35
CA VAL A 114 -7.90 16.32 6.23
C VAL A 114 -8.44 15.37 7.30
N VAL A 115 -9.52 15.76 7.97
CA VAL A 115 -10.08 15.02 9.11
C VAL A 115 -10.71 13.73 8.63
N ALA A 116 -11.57 13.82 7.61
CA ALA A 116 -12.20 12.63 7.04
C ALA A 116 -11.15 11.71 6.39
N GLY A 117 -10.15 12.25 5.70
CA GLY A 117 -9.10 11.47 5.05
C GLY A 117 -8.24 10.66 6.03
N GLU A 118 -7.85 11.24 7.16
CA GLU A 118 -7.05 10.55 8.20
C GLU A 118 -7.81 9.40 8.87
N GLU A 119 -9.12 9.54 9.06
CA GLU A 119 -9.96 8.47 9.59
C GLU A 119 -10.23 7.39 8.54
N GLU A 120 -10.65 7.82 7.34
CA GLU A 120 -11.09 6.92 6.28
C GLU A 120 -9.94 6.08 5.71
N VAL A 121 -8.70 6.58 5.70
CA VAL A 121 -7.56 5.76 5.26
C VAL A 121 -7.36 4.56 6.19
N VAL A 122 -7.53 4.73 7.50
CA VAL A 122 -7.43 3.63 8.47
C VAL A 122 -8.63 2.71 8.29
N ASN A 123 -9.85 3.24 8.17
CA ASN A 123 -11.06 2.44 7.97
C ASN A 123 -11.01 1.59 6.69
N GLY A 124 -10.58 2.21 5.57
CA GLY A 124 -10.44 1.58 4.26
C GLY A 124 -9.33 0.53 4.17
N THR A 125 -8.42 0.48 5.14
CA THR A 125 -7.36 -0.54 5.20
C THR A 125 -7.94 -1.91 5.48
N LYS A 126 -7.83 -2.84 4.53
CA LYS A 126 -8.45 -4.17 4.59
C LYS A 126 -7.86 -5.15 3.56
N GLU A 127 -8.28 -6.40 3.63
CA GLU A 127 -8.16 -7.33 2.50
C GLU A 127 -9.18 -6.92 1.44
N ILE A 128 -8.68 -6.45 0.29
CA ILE A 128 -9.54 -5.96 -0.79
C ILE A 128 -9.97 -7.09 -1.74
N TYR A 129 -9.17 -8.15 -1.81
CA TYR A 129 -9.41 -9.34 -2.59
C TYR A 129 -8.61 -10.50 -1.96
N PRO A 130 -9.01 -11.77 -2.07
CA PRO A 130 -8.25 -12.88 -1.50
C PRO A 130 -6.74 -12.83 -1.81
N GLY A 131 -5.94 -12.70 -0.75
CA GLY A 131 -4.47 -12.59 -0.82
C GLY A 131 -3.92 -11.20 -1.15
N LEU A 132 -4.79 -10.19 -1.36
CA LEU A 132 -4.43 -8.80 -1.66
C LEU A 132 -5.04 -7.85 -0.62
N TYR A 133 -4.16 -7.12 0.06
CA TYR A 133 -4.49 -6.11 1.07
C TYR A 133 -4.19 -4.72 0.54
N VAL A 134 -4.81 -3.70 1.12
CA VAL A 134 -4.56 -2.28 0.81
C VAL A 134 -4.26 -1.50 2.08
N CYS A 135 -3.33 -0.56 2.01
CA CYS A 135 -3.03 0.38 3.10
C CYS A 135 -2.57 1.74 2.56
N GLY A 136 -2.46 2.74 3.44
CA GLY A 136 -2.12 4.12 3.10
C GLY A 136 -3.05 4.67 2.03
N MET A 137 -2.55 5.58 1.19
CA MET A 137 -3.37 6.21 0.15
C MET A 137 -3.96 5.23 -0.88
N ALA A 138 -3.42 4.02 -1.02
CA ALA A 138 -4.04 3.01 -1.87
C ALA A 138 -5.41 2.56 -1.31
N ALA A 139 -5.55 2.47 0.01
CA ALA A 139 -6.83 2.17 0.64
C ALA A 139 -7.89 3.25 0.34
N SER A 140 -7.48 4.52 0.38
CA SER A 140 -8.33 5.67 0.05
C SER A 140 -8.73 5.70 -1.42
N ALA A 141 -7.77 5.52 -2.33
CA ALA A 141 -8.02 5.54 -3.76
C ALA A 141 -8.90 4.35 -4.21
N VAL A 142 -8.70 3.17 -3.63
CA VAL A 142 -9.54 2.00 -3.90
C VAL A 142 -10.97 2.21 -3.39
N SER A 143 -11.13 2.75 -2.18
CA SER A 143 -12.42 2.90 -1.51
C SER A 143 -13.15 4.20 -1.84
N GLY A 144 -12.51 5.13 -2.56
CA GLY A 144 -13.12 6.39 -2.99
C GLY A 144 -13.28 7.42 -1.88
N THR A 145 -12.32 7.48 -0.95
CA THR A 145 -12.34 8.40 0.20
C THR A 145 -11.57 9.69 -0.09
N PRO A 146 -11.75 10.76 0.71
CA PRO A 146 -10.94 11.99 0.61
C PRO A 146 -9.45 11.73 0.86
N ARG A 147 -8.60 12.60 0.29
CA ARG A 147 -7.17 12.71 0.64
C ARG A 147 -6.97 13.62 1.85
N MET A 148 -5.87 13.43 2.60
CA MET A 148 -5.59 14.19 3.83
C MET A 148 -4.50 15.25 3.74
N GLY A 149 -3.68 15.27 2.69
CA GLY A 149 -2.58 16.25 2.58
C GLY A 149 -1.37 15.88 3.45
N PRO A 150 -0.57 16.85 3.93
CA PRO A 150 0.70 16.60 4.62
C PRO A 150 0.51 16.24 6.11
N ILE A 151 -0.34 15.25 6.38
CA ILE A 151 -0.52 14.64 7.71
C ILE A 151 -0.40 13.12 7.56
N PHE A 152 0.21 12.47 8.55
CA PHE A 152 0.72 11.10 8.39
C PHE A 152 0.26 10.14 9.49
N GLY A 153 -0.57 10.58 10.44
CA GLY A 153 -1.04 9.74 11.54
C GLY A 153 -1.84 8.54 11.01
N GLY A 154 -2.78 8.81 10.10
CA GLY A 154 -3.57 7.83 9.40
C GLY A 154 -2.73 6.88 8.55
N MET A 155 -1.65 7.36 7.92
CA MET A 155 -0.71 6.49 7.18
C MET A 155 -0.05 5.45 8.10
N LEU A 156 0.46 5.89 9.25
CA LEU A 156 1.13 5.02 10.21
C LEU A 156 0.15 4.02 10.85
N LEU A 157 -1.04 4.49 11.23
CA LEU A 157 -2.10 3.66 11.80
C LEU A 157 -2.66 2.66 10.78
N SER A 158 -2.80 3.07 9.53
CA SER A 158 -3.16 2.19 8.41
C SER A 158 -2.12 1.08 8.22
N GLY A 159 -0.82 1.44 8.19
CA GLY A 159 0.27 0.46 8.12
C GLY A 159 0.25 -0.54 9.28
N LYS A 160 0.02 -0.06 10.51
CA LYS A 160 -0.14 -0.94 11.68
C LYS A 160 -1.35 -1.87 11.53
N LYS A 161 -2.50 -1.35 11.12
CA LYS A 161 -3.74 -2.12 10.96
C LYS A 161 -3.57 -3.24 9.94
N VAL A 162 -2.96 -2.98 8.77
CA VAL A 162 -2.74 -4.04 7.77
C VAL A 162 -1.78 -5.12 8.28
N ALA A 163 -0.74 -4.73 9.04
CA ALA A 163 0.16 -5.68 9.66
C ALA A 163 -0.57 -6.59 10.67
N ASP A 164 -1.42 -6.02 11.53
CA ASP A 164 -2.23 -6.78 12.50
C ASP A 164 -3.20 -7.77 11.80
N LEU A 165 -3.82 -7.35 10.69
CA LEU A 165 -4.70 -8.21 9.88
C LEU A 165 -3.93 -9.40 9.29
N ILE A 166 -2.76 -9.15 8.70
CA ILE A 166 -1.92 -10.20 8.08
C ILE A 166 -1.35 -11.14 9.13
N ILE A 167 -0.89 -10.63 10.28
CA ILE A 167 -0.42 -11.47 11.39
C ILE A 167 -1.53 -12.42 11.85
N LYS A 168 -2.77 -11.93 11.94
CA LYS A 168 -3.93 -12.76 12.27
C LYS A 168 -4.20 -13.82 11.20
N ALA A 169 -4.16 -13.44 9.92
CA ALA A 169 -4.38 -14.36 8.80
C ALA A 169 -3.28 -15.44 8.68
N LEU A 170 -2.04 -15.14 9.04
CA LEU A 170 -0.91 -16.08 8.98
C LEU A 170 -0.80 -17.02 10.19
N LYS A 171 -1.44 -16.67 11.32
CA LYS A 171 -1.47 -17.49 12.54
C LYS A 171 -2.67 -18.43 12.61
N GLY A 172 -3.74 -18.12 11.89
CA GLY A 172 -4.90 -19.00 11.71
C GLY A 172 -4.61 -20.08 10.68
#